data_AF-A0A6N2HVH2-F1
#
_entry.id   AF-A0A6N2HVH2-F1
#
_cell.length_a   1.000
_cell.length_b   1.000
_cell.length_c   1.000
_cell.angle_alpha   90.00
_cell.angle_beta   90.00
_cell.angle_gamma   90.00
#
_symmetry.space_group_name_H-M   'P 1'
#
loop_
_entity.id
_entity.type
_entity.pdbx_description
1 polymer ?
#
loop_
_entity_poly.entity_id
_entity_poly.type
_entity_poly.pdbx_seq_one_letter_code
_entity_poly.pdbx_strand_id
1 'polypeptide(L)'
;MTDIGRTLARLEKRLAAVERTARLSAASLDNTALEVRDGSGSLRGIVGQQGDGTTAVNIVNGAPPPAPSTPTVAPAIGGVSAGWDGAFANGAIIPLDWARVEVHASPAAAFVPGPDTLKATIETAQGGVVYIPSTVPLYVALLARNTSGVASLATAQIGPYAPKPVAGEIGIGEITETLIADGAVTTPKVFANAVTTAKLAAGSVDAVALKADAITGKTITGGTVTGATLQTSSTGQRVKVIPSNSAGIPAVQLYSGASTETAPGELVASVINTGHPRPYAALWAPTVAATDTSATLQLTSGGGPDNDQGEWEISTGDGSGGLTRLYAYASDGGPNPGQITATIYDPAGSGTTAELSVYNKVLEWTDANNQGFTYTSDPALGPVGMHVTGDITIGGIAQGRGYAAFQARSTATGTASTSTEPIALTQTGVVIKTGRAYRIKVHGLAQNNTANTGVRIRIRKTNATGAVWLDTFTVTTPNAGANYQYNNEHIIINETGADITTTLVMTWTSVAGGSSTLNAGLGLYTAFEVFDIGPSTNFPTAQSVT
;
A
#
# COMPACT_ATOMS: atom_id res chain seq x y z
N MET A 1 -35.20 45.44 142.29
CA MET A 1 -35.82 46.22 141.19
C MET A 1 -34.84 46.42 140.02
N THR A 2 -33.99 45.43 139.69
CA THR A 2 -32.85 45.56 138.74
C THR A 2 -32.91 44.61 137.53
N ASP A 3 -34.05 43.95 137.30
CA ASP A 3 -34.16 42.85 136.32
C ASP A 3 -34.94 43.20 135.04
N ILE A 4 -35.75 44.26 135.06
CA ILE A 4 -36.60 44.63 133.92
C ILE A 4 -35.79 45.24 132.76
N GLY A 5 -34.85 46.16 133.05
CA GLY A 5 -34.02 46.78 132.01
C GLY A 5 -33.10 45.79 131.27
N ARG A 6 -32.61 44.76 131.98
CA ARG A 6 -31.82 43.67 131.35
C ARG A 6 -32.68 42.77 130.47
N THR A 7 -33.94 42.57 130.84
CA THR A 7 -34.88 41.75 130.07
C THR A 7 -35.31 42.46 128.79
N LEU A 8 -35.57 43.77 128.84
CA LEU A 8 -35.93 44.57 127.67
C LEU A 8 -34.79 44.62 126.65
N ALA A 9 -33.55 44.91 127.07
CA ALA A 9 -32.40 44.90 126.17
C ALA A 9 -32.13 43.52 125.55
N ARG A 10 -32.42 42.44 126.28
CA ARG A 10 -32.34 41.07 125.75
C ARG A 10 -33.44 40.79 124.72
N LEU A 11 -34.65 41.29 124.93
CA LEU A 11 -35.77 41.17 124.00
C LEU A 11 -35.52 41.97 122.73
N GLU A 12 -35.05 43.22 122.82
CA GLU A 12 -34.71 44.04 121.67
C GLU A 12 -33.59 43.41 120.85
N LYS A 13 -32.55 42.86 121.50
CA LYS A 13 -31.46 42.17 120.80
C LYS A 13 -31.93 40.87 120.14
N ARG A 14 -32.91 40.16 120.72
CA ARG A 14 -33.54 38.97 120.09
C ARG A 14 -34.48 39.36 118.96
N LEU A 15 -35.25 40.43 119.09
CA LEU A 15 -36.13 40.92 118.04
C LEU A 15 -35.31 41.41 116.84
N ALA A 16 -34.25 42.20 117.06
CA ALA A 16 -33.32 42.60 116.01
C ALA A 16 -32.58 41.40 115.39
N ALA A 17 -32.34 40.32 116.14
CA ALA A 17 -31.78 39.08 115.59
C ALA A 17 -32.83 38.30 114.76
N VAL A 18 -34.10 38.29 115.17
CA VAL A 18 -35.22 37.66 114.46
C VAL A 18 -35.58 38.42 113.18
N GLU A 19 -35.56 39.75 113.22
CA GLU A 19 -35.79 40.62 112.07
C GLU A 19 -34.63 40.56 111.06
N ARG A 20 -33.40 40.20 111.49
CA ARG A 20 -32.24 39.99 110.61
C ARG A 20 -32.06 38.54 110.14
N THR A 21 -32.85 37.59 110.61
CA THR A 21 -32.74 36.19 110.16
C THR A 21 -33.29 36.01 108.74
N ALA A 22 -32.56 35.24 107.93
CA ALA A 22 -33.05 34.79 106.63
C ALA A 22 -34.40 34.06 106.79
N ARG A 23 -35.36 34.33 105.91
CA ARG A 23 -36.74 33.81 105.97
C ARG A 23 -36.86 32.27 106.08
N LEU A 24 -35.80 31.52 105.81
CA LEU A 24 -35.75 30.05 105.77
C LEU A 24 -34.46 29.51 106.43
N SER A 25 -34.24 29.77 107.72
CA SER A 25 -32.99 29.36 108.40
C SER A 25 -32.88 27.86 108.74
N ALA A 26 -33.98 27.10 108.62
CA ALA A 26 -34.04 25.66 108.93
C ALA A 26 -35.19 24.94 108.20
N ALA A 27 -35.49 25.30 106.94
CA ALA A 27 -36.58 24.69 106.18
C ALA A 27 -36.12 23.42 105.45
N SER A 28 -36.80 22.29 105.69
CA SER A 28 -36.78 21.09 104.85
C SER A 28 -38.07 21.02 104.02
N LEU A 29 -38.00 20.41 102.83
CA LEU A 29 -39.16 20.07 102.02
C LEU A 29 -39.35 18.54 102.09
N ASP A 30 -40.29 18.10 102.93
CA ASP A 30 -40.60 16.67 103.12
C ASP A 30 -41.82 16.28 102.27
N ASN A 31 -41.58 15.49 101.22
CA ASN A 31 -42.59 15.02 100.28
C ASN A 31 -43.48 16.16 99.70
N THR A 32 -42.85 17.32 99.44
CA THR A 32 -43.49 18.55 98.98
C THR A 32 -42.55 19.39 98.10
N ALA A 33 -43.05 20.50 97.56
CA ALA A 33 -42.27 21.41 96.75
C ALA A 33 -42.64 22.87 96.99
N LEU A 34 -41.65 23.74 96.80
CA LEU A 34 -41.85 25.18 96.73
C LEU A 34 -42.39 25.55 95.34
N GLU A 35 -43.55 26.20 95.32
CA GLU A 35 -44.15 26.75 94.11
C GLU A 35 -43.70 28.19 93.90
N VAL A 36 -43.02 28.43 92.78
CA VAL A 36 -42.70 29.78 92.30
C VAL A 36 -43.87 30.24 91.44
N ARG A 37 -44.59 31.26 91.88
CA ARG A 37 -45.72 31.86 91.17
C ARG A 37 -45.39 33.28 90.72
N ASP A 38 -45.95 33.72 89.60
CA ASP A 38 -45.82 35.11 89.15
C ASP A 38 -46.80 36.06 89.88
N GLY A 39 -46.74 37.36 89.54
CA GLY A 39 -47.62 38.39 90.11
C GLY A 39 -49.12 38.23 89.80
N SER A 40 -49.50 37.29 88.94
CA SER A 40 -50.89 36.89 88.65
C SER A 40 -51.31 35.59 89.36
N GLY A 41 -50.39 34.96 90.10
CA GLY A 41 -50.61 33.69 90.80
C GLY A 41 -50.36 32.44 89.96
N SER A 42 -49.98 32.58 88.68
CA SER A 42 -49.69 31.44 87.81
C SER A 42 -48.37 30.79 88.20
N LEU A 43 -48.35 29.46 88.22
CA LEU A 43 -47.15 28.68 88.53
C LEU A 43 -46.11 28.84 87.41
N ARG A 44 -44.89 29.20 87.79
CA ARG A 44 -43.72 29.42 86.93
C ARG A 44 -42.55 28.48 87.23
N GLY A 45 -42.52 27.90 88.42
CA GLY A 45 -41.52 26.89 88.76
C GLY A 45 -41.90 26.07 89.98
N ILE A 46 -41.30 24.90 90.09
CA ILE A 46 -41.42 23.97 91.21
C ILE A 46 -40.00 23.64 91.67
N VAL A 47 -39.71 23.82 92.96
CA VAL A 47 -38.44 23.43 93.58
C VAL A 47 -38.73 22.41 94.67
N GLY A 48 -38.43 21.14 94.41
CA GLY A 48 -38.72 20.04 95.33
C GLY A 48 -39.24 18.81 94.61
N GLN A 49 -40.05 18.00 95.31
CA GLN A 49 -40.55 16.75 94.78
C GLN A 49 -41.63 16.97 93.69
N GLN A 50 -41.54 16.22 92.60
CA GLN A 50 -42.43 16.25 91.45
C GLN A 50 -43.51 15.17 91.55
N GLY A 51 -44.53 15.23 90.69
CA GLY A 51 -45.67 14.29 90.71
C GLY A 51 -45.31 12.83 90.39
N ASP A 52 -44.10 12.58 89.88
CA ASP A 52 -43.53 11.26 89.63
C ASP A 52 -42.60 10.76 90.76
N GLY A 53 -42.49 11.52 91.85
CA GLY A 53 -41.66 11.21 93.02
C GLY A 53 -40.20 11.63 92.89
N THR A 54 -39.75 12.15 91.74
CA THR A 54 -38.39 12.70 91.56
C THR A 54 -38.26 14.09 92.18
N THR A 55 -37.04 14.61 92.34
CA THR A 55 -36.81 15.97 92.88
C THR A 55 -36.02 16.80 91.88
N ALA A 56 -36.54 17.97 91.51
CA ALA A 56 -35.90 18.86 90.54
C ALA A 56 -36.24 20.34 90.79
N VAL A 57 -35.50 21.23 90.11
CA VAL A 57 -35.94 22.59 89.83
C VAL A 57 -36.57 22.56 88.46
N ASN A 58 -37.91 22.55 88.40
CA ASN A 58 -38.64 22.47 87.15
C ASN A 58 -39.27 23.83 86.82
N ILE A 59 -39.16 24.26 85.57
CA ILE A 59 -39.78 25.49 85.08
C ILE A 59 -41.07 25.08 84.37
N VAL A 60 -42.20 25.68 84.75
CA VAL A 60 -43.51 25.33 84.21
C VAL A 60 -44.19 26.56 83.61
N ASN A 61 -44.94 26.35 82.54
CA ASN A 61 -45.67 27.42 81.83
C ASN A 61 -44.77 28.60 81.42
N GLY A 62 -43.51 28.37 81.04
CA GLY A 62 -42.66 29.41 80.45
C GLY A 62 -43.30 29.99 79.19
N ALA A 63 -43.09 31.29 78.94
CA ALA A 63 -43.57 31.91 77.71
C ALA A 63 -42.89 31.25 76.49
N PRO A 64 -43.59 31.12 75.35
CA PRO A 64 -42.98 30.59 74.13
C PRO A 64 -41.70 31.37 73.78
N PRO A 65 -40.59 30.68 73.45
CA PRO A 65 -39.40 31.36 72.97
C PRO A 65 -39.70 32.05 71.62
N PRO A 66 -38.92 33.08 71.23
CA PRO A 66 -38.99 33.63 69.88
C PRO A 66 -38.73 32.55 68.82
N ALA A 67 -39.19 32.78 67.59
CA ALA A 67 -38.86 31.88 66.48
C ALA A 67 -37.37 31.98 66.11
N PRO A 68 -36.68 30.86 65.80
CA PRO A 68 -35.32 30.90 65.24
C PRO A 68 -35.24 31.76 63.98
N SER A 69 -34.03 32.19 63.62
CA SER A 69 -33.72 32.68 62.27
C SER A 69 -34.02 31.61 61.21
N THR A 70 -34.19 32.02 59.95
CA THR A 70 -34.44 31.08 58.85
C THR A 70 -33.27 30.10 58.72
N PRO A 71 -33.50 28.79 58.62
CA PRO A 71 -32.41 27.82 58.50
C PRO A 71 -31.52 28.08 57.28
N THR A 72 -30.27 27.64 57.35
CA THR A 72 -29.40 27.49 56.17
C THR A 72 -29.46 26.03 55.72
N VAL A 73 -29.80 25.75 54.46
CA VAL A 73 -29.96 24.37 53.98
C VAL A 73 -29.23 24.17 52.66
N ALA A 74 -28.52 23.05 52.55
CA ALA A 74 -27.76 22.70 51.36
C ALA A 74 -27.82 21.19 51.03
N PRO A 75 -27.74 20.83 49.74
CA PRO A 75 -27.54 19.43 49.32
C PRO A 75 -26.24 18.85 49.88
N ALA A 76 -26.35 17.69 50.53
CA ALA A 76 -25.22 16.90 51.05
C ALA A 76 -25.19 15.52 50.39
N ILE A 77 -24.04 14.85 50.41
CA ILE A 77 -23.91 13.48 49.87
C ILE A 77 -24.79 12.55 50.71
N GLY A 78 -25.79 11.90 50.08
CA GLY A 78 -26.74 11.00 50.74
C GLY A 78 -27.82 11.69 51.60
N GLY A 79 -27.98 13.02 51.50
CA GLY A 79 -28.92 13.75 52.34
C GLY A 79 -28.93 15.26 52.16
N VAL A 80 -29.39 15.97 53.19
CA VAL A 80 -29.47 17.44 53.24
C VAL A 80 -28.81 17.91 54.54
N SER A 81 -28.01 18.97 54.49
CA SER A 81 -27.54 19.63 55.71
C SER A 81 -28.45 20.81 56.06
N ALA A 82 -28.78 20.97 57.34
CA ALA A 82 -29.63 22.03 57.86
C ALA A 82 -28.94 22.72 59.04
N GLY A 83 -28.85 24.04 59.01
CA GLY A 83 -28.15 24.84 59.99
C GLY A 83 -29.01 25.92 60.63
N TRP A 84 -28.68 26.24 61.87
CA TRP A 84 -29.14 27.40 62.61
C TRP A 84 -27.92 28.26 62.99
N ASP A 85 -28.02 29.57 62.87
CA ASP A 85 -26.90 30.52 63.07
C ASP A 85 -26.76 31.04 64.52
N GLY A 86 -27.58 30.52 65.45
CA GLY A 86 -27.59 30.97 66.84
C GLY A 86 -28.46 32.22 67.07
N ALA A 87 -29.07 32.79 66.03
CA ALA A 87 -29.90 33.99 66.13
C ALA A 87 -31.41 33.66 66.10
N PHE A 88 -32.22 34.55 66.67
CA PHE A 88 -33.67 34.49 66.59
C PHE A 88 -34.20 35.55 65.62
N ALA A 89 -35.39 35.31 65.08
CA ALA A 89 -36.06 36.24 64.18
C ALA A 89 -36.16 37.64 64.81
N ASN A 90 -36.01 38.67 63.96
CA ASN A 90 -36.03 40.08 64.36
C ASN A 90 -34.93 40.48 65.39
N GLY A 91 -33.83 39.71 65.48
CA GLY A 91 -32.73 40.01 66.38
C GLY A 91 -33.06 39.82 67.86
N ALA A 92 -34.07 39.00 68.18
CA ALA A 92 -34.41 38.70 69.56
C ALA A 92 -33.23 38.03 70.29
N ILE A 93 -33.03 38.41 71.55
CA ILE A 93 -31.98 37.85 72.39
C ILE A 93 -32.38 36.42 72.78
N ILE A 94 -31.43 35.49 72.78
CA ILE A 94 -31.66 34.12 73.24
C ILE A 94 -32.19 34.13 74.69
N PRO A 95 -33.37 33.53 74.95
CA PRO A 95 -33.91 33.46 76.30
C PRO A 95 -33.02 32.63 77.24
N LEU A 96 -32.97 33.00 78.52
CA LEU A 96 -32.21 32.26 79.54
C LEU A 96 -32.80 30.87 79.83
N ASP A 97 -34.07 30.65 79.50
CA ASP A 97 -34.77 29.38 79.58
C ASP A 97 -34.79 28.64 78.23
N TRP A 98 -34.00 29.07 77.24
CA TRP A 98 -33.83 28.33 75.99
C TRP A 98 -33.24 26.94 76.25
N ALA A 99 -33.81 25.91 75.62
CA ALA A 99 -33.34 24.54 75.74
C ALA A 99 -32.65 24.03 74.47
N ARG A 100 -33.28 24.19 73.30
CA ARG A 100 -32.77 23.70 72.01
C ARG A 100 -33.51 24.30 70.83
N VAL A 101 -32.91 24.18 69.64
CA VAL A 101 -33.61 24.32 68.36
C VAL A 101 -33.83 22.94 67.75
N GLU A 102 -35.07 22.65 67.38
CA GLU A 102 -35.51 21.45 66.71
C GLU A 102 -35.42 21.65 65.19
N VAL A 103 -34.79 20.69 64.52
CA VAL A 103 -34.66 20.65 63.05
C VAL A 103 -35.70 19.68 62.52
N HIS A 104 -36.69 20.22 61.82
CA HIS A 104 -37.75 19.43 61.21
C HIS A 104 -37.56 19.35 59.70
N ALA A 105 -37.79 18.18 59.12
CA ALA A 105 -37.77 18.00 57.68
C ALA A 105 -38.81 17.00 57.16
N SER A 106 -39.34 17.26 55.98
CA SER A 106 -40.35 16.45 55.30
C SER A 106 -40.21 16.55 53.78
N PRO A 107 -40.50 15.48 53.02
CA PRO A 107 -40.64 15.58 51.56
C PRO A 107 -41.89 16.35 51.13
N ALA A 108 -42.88 16.51 52.01
CA ALA A 108 -44.10 17.28 51.75
C ALA A 108 -43.89 18.76 52.10
N ALA A 109 -44.27 19.65 51.16
CA ALA A 109 -44.30 21.09 51.40
C ALA A 109 -45.36 21.45 52.45
N ALA A 110 -45.18 22.59 53.11
CA ALA A 110 -46.12 23.15 54.10
C ALA A 110 -46.48 22.18 55.25
N PHE A 111 -45.55 21.29 55.64
CA PHE A 111 -45.75 20.39 56.77
C PHE A 111 -45.84 21.14 58.11
N VAL A 112 -46.59 20.61 59.08
CA VAL A 112 -46.61 21.17 60.43
C VAL A 112 -45.51 20.50 61.26
N PRO A 113 -44.56 21.25 61.85
CA PRO A 113 -43.54 20.66 62.72
C PRO A 113 -44.17 19.87 63.88
N GLY A 114 -43.75 18.62 63.98
CA GLY A 114 -44.22 17.64 64.96
C GLY A 114 -43.29 16.43 65.04
N PRO A 115 -43.59 15.44 65.90
CA PRO A 115 -42.70 14.31 66.17
C PRO A 115 -42.19 13.58 64.93
N ASP A 116 -43.04 13.35 63.92
CA ASP A 116 -42.66 12.60 62.71
C ASP A 116 -41.68 13.36 61.79
N THR A 117 -41.70 14.68 61.89
CA THR A 117 -40.85 15.57 61.08
C THR A 117 -39.57 15.96 61.80
N LEU A 118 -39.47 15.75 63.12
CA LEU A 118 -38.27 16.03 63.90
C LEU A 118 -37.14 15.10 63.47
N LYS A 119 -36.05 15.66 62.93
CA LYS A 119 -34.89 14.88 62.46
C LYS A 119 -33.66 15.06 63.35
N ALA A 120 -33.50 16.21 63.99
CA ALA A 120 -32.42 16.45 64.95
C ALA A 120 -32.69 17.64 65.85
N THR A 121 -31.78 17.87 66.80
CA THR A 121 -31.76 19.04 67.68
C THR A 121 -30.40 19.72 67.61
N ILE A 122 -30.37 21.05 67.77
CA ILE A 122 -29.18 21.88 67.94
C ILE A 122 -29.25 22.45 69.35
N GLU A 123 -28.33 22.01 70.21
CA GLU A 123 -28.34 22.28 71.66
C GLU A 123 -27.27 23.28 72.10
N THR A 124 -26.47 23.79 71.15
CA THR A 124 -25.57 24.92 71.38
C THR A 124 -26.25 26.22 71.00
N ALA A 125 -26.21 27.20 71.92
CA ALA A 125 -26.73 28.55 71.70
C ALA A 125 -26.01 29.31 70.58
N GLN A 126 -24.82 28.86 70.16
CA GLN A 126 -24.04 29.47 69.07
C GLN A 126 -24.52 29.06 67.68
N GLY A 127 -25.55 28.22 67.58
CA GLY A 127 -25.96 27.63 66.32
C GLY A 127 -25.13 26.38 65.96
N GLY A 128 -25.50 25.73 64.87
CA GLY A 128 -24.88 24.49 64.44
C GLY A 128 -25.48 24.00 63.13
N VAL A 129 -24.85 22.99 62.54
CA VAL A 129 -25.33 22.31 61.33
C VAL A 129 -25.53 20.84 61.62
N VAL A 130 -26.67 20.32 61.23
CA VAL A 130 -27.05 18.91 61.30
C VAL A 130 -27.09 18.32 59.90
N TYR A 131 -26.72 17.05 59.80
CA TYR A 131 -26.93 16.25 58.60
C TYR A 131 -28.23 15.43 58.71
N ILE A 132 -29.07 15.50 57.68
CA ILE A 132 -30.35 14.80 57.57
C ILE A 132 -30.22 13.78 56.42
N PRO A 133 -30.06 12.48 56.71
CA PRO A 133 -30.01 11.46 55.66
C PRO A 133 -31.34 11.41 54.91
N SER A 134 -31.28 11.36 53.58
CA SER A 134 -32.47 11.29 52.73
C SER A 134 -32.13 10.80 51.34
N THR A 135 -33.02 9.99 50.76
CA THR A 135 -32.99 9.60 49.35
C THR A 135 -33.96 10.43 48.50
N VAL A 136 -34.75 11.30 49.13
CA VAL A 136 -35.74 12.17 48.46
C VAL A 136 -35.49 13.65 48.81
N PRO A 137 -35.93 14.60 47.97
CA PRO A 137 -35.83 16.02 48.29
C PRO A 137 -36.61 16.39 49.57
N LEU A 138 -36.04 17.24 50.43
CA LEU A 138 -36.65 17.62 51.72
C LEU A 138 -36.86 19.14 51.85
N TYR A 139 -38.02 19.52 52.37
CA TYR A 139 -38.27 20.82 52.98
C TYR A 139 -37.81 20.80 54.44
N VAL A 140 -37.24 21.90 54.93
CA VAL A 140 -36.72 22.03 56.31
C VAL A 140 -37.31 23.26 56.99
N ALA A 141 -37.66 23.13 58.27
CA ALA A 141 -38.04 24.24 59.15
C ALA A 141 -37.43 24.06 60.54
N LEU A 142 -37.25 25.17 61.26
CA LEU A 142 -36.75 25.17 62.63
C LEU A 142 -37.83 25.62 63.62
N LEU A 143 -37.71 25.15 64.86
CA LEU A 143 -38.58 25.49 65.99
C LEU A 143 -37.74 25.53 67.27
N ALA A 144 -37.83 26.57 68.09
CA ALA A 144 -37.13 26.60 69.38
C ALA A 144 -38.02 26.01 70.49
N ARG A 145 -37.40 25.39 71.50
CA ARG A 145 -38.07 25.00 72.74
C ARG A 145 -37.40 25.61 73.96
N ASN A 146 -38.22 25.99 74.94
CA ASN A 146 -37.74 26.38 76.26
C ASN A 146 -37.66 25.16 77.22
N THR A 147 -37.10 25.37 78.42
CA THR A 147 -36.97 24.36 79.47
C THR A 147 -38.31 23.87 80.03
N SER A 148 -39.40 24.61 79.81
CA SER A 148 -40.78 24.17 80.12
C SER A 148 -41.39 23.27 79.04
N GLY A 149 -40.70 23.04 77.92
CA GLY A 149 -41.17 22.26 76.78
C GLY A 149 -42.06 23.01 75.80
N VAL A 150 -42.32 24.30 76.03
CA VAL A 150 -43.13 25.15 75.14
C VAL A 150 -42.33 25.50 73.90
N ALA A 151 -42.96 25.35 72.73
CA ALA A 151 -42.36 25.63 71.44
C ALA A 151 -42.60 27.08 70.98
N SER A 152 -41.67 27.61 70.18
CA SER A 152 -41.84 28.88 69.45
C SER A 152 -42.85 28.75 68.30
N LEU A 153 -43.01 29.81 67.53
CA LEU A 153 -43.47 29.67 66.14
C LEU A 153 -42.37 29.01 65.30
N ALA A 154 -42.76 28.21 64.31
CA ALA A 154 -41.84 27.61 63.35
C ALA A 154 -41.33 28.66 62.34
N THR A 155 -40.13 28.46 61.82
CA THR A 155 -39.63 29.24 60.68
C THR A 155 -40.45 28.94 59.42
N ALA A 156 -40.34 29.81 58.42
CA ALA A 156 -40.73 29.43 57.07
C ALA A 156 -39.94 28.18 56.63
N GLN A 157 -40.61 27.29 55.89
CA GLN A 157 -39.97 26.13 55.30
C GLN A 157 -39.12 26.56 54.11
N ILE A 158 -37.93 25.98 53.99
CA ILE A 158 -37.06 26.15 52.82
C ILE A 158 -36.80 24.80 52.16
N GLY A 159 -36.71 24.80 50.83
CA GLY A 159 -36.55 23.59 50.03
C GLY A 159 -37.61 23.46 48.93
N PRO A 160 -37.70 22.28 48.28
CA PRO A 160 -37.03 21.05 48.68
C PRO A 160 -35.59 21.01 48.17
N TYR A 161 -34.67 20.49 48.99
CA TYR A 161 -33.28 20.27 48.59
C TYR A 161 -33.05 18.79 48.29
N ALA A 162 -32.58 18.48 47.08
CA ALA A 162 -32.28 17.12 46.67
C ALA A 162 -30.94 16.64 47.24
N PRO A 163 -30.82 15.39 47.72
CA PRO A 163 -29.54 14.82 48.15
C PRO A 163 -28.57 14.66 46.97
N LYS A 164 -27.27 14.82 47.22
CA LYS A 164 -26.22 14.50 46.24
C LYS A 164 -26.01 12.98 46.19
N PRO A 165 -25.72 12.38 45.02
CA PRO A 165 -25.49 10.94 44.91
C PRO A 165 -24.34 10.45 45.80
N VAL A 166 -24.49 9.24 46.38
CA VAL A 166 -23.41 8.55 47.11
C VAL A 166 -22.62 7.70 46.12
N ALA A 167 -21.29 7.80 46.13
CA ALA A 167 -20.43 7.00 45.26
C ALA A 167 -20.73 5.49 45.46
N GLY A 168 -21.16 4.82 44.39
CA GLY A 168 -21.68 3.45 44.41
C GLY A 168 -23.01 3.29 43.67
N GLU A 169 -23.72 4.39 43.43
CA GLU A 169 -25.01 4.43 42.72
C GLU A 169 -24.93 5.12 41.35
N ILE A 170 -23.72 5.33 40.80
CA ILE A 170 -23.59 5.95 39.48
C ILE A 170 -24.14 4.97 38.44
N GLY A 171 -25.38 5.24 38.01
CA GLY A 171 -26.09 4.44 37.02
C GLY A 171 -25.46 4.53 35.62
N ILE A 172 -25.81 3.58 34.74
CA ILE A 172 -25.43 3.65 33.33
C ILE A 172 -26.00 4.96 32.74
N GLY A 173 -25.12 5.81 32.21
CA GLY A 173 -25.50 7.08 31.57
C GLY A 173 -25.57 8.29 32.51
N GLU A 174 -25.35 8.12 33.81
CA GLU A 174 -25.30 9.26 34.74
C GLU A 174 -24.04 10.10 34.59
N ILE A 175 -22.95 9.53 34.06
CA ILE A 175 -21.75 10.28 33.69
C ILE A 175 -21.90 10.72 32.23
N THR A 176 -22.35 11.96 32.06
CA THR A 176 -22.45 12.65 30.76
C THR A 176 -21.18 13.44 30.47
N GLU A 177 -21.07 13.96 29.24
CA GLU A 177 -19.88 14.68 28.74
C GLU A 177 -19.40 15.80 29.67
N THR A 178 -20.31 16.49 30.38
CA THR A 178 -19.97 17.64 31.24
C THR A 178 -19.58 17.27 32.67
N LEU A 179 -19.77 16.00 33.08
CA LEU A 179 -19.48 15.54 34.44
C LEU A 179 -18.05 15.01 34.60
N ILE A 180 -17.36 14.78 33.48
CA ILE A 180 -15.93 14.52 33.44
C ILE A 180 -15.26 15.81 32.95
N ALA A 181 -14.43 16.44 33.80
CA ALA A 181 -13.64 17.58 33.37
C ALA A 181 -12.63 17.19 32.27
N ASP A 182 -12.29 18.12 31.39
CA ASP A 182 -11.29 17.91 30.33
C ASP A 182 -9.97 17.38 30.92
N GLY A 183 -9.46 16.29 30.33
CA GLY A 183 -8.24 15.64 30.80
C GLY A 183 -8.37 14.88 32.12
N ALA A 184 -9.56 14.78 32.73
CA ALA A 184 -9.74 14.05 33.97
C ALA A 184 -9.51 12.54 33.80
N VAL A 185 -9.67 11.97 32.60
CA VAL A 185 -9.31 10.57 32.31
C VAL A 185 -7.92 10.52 31.69
N THR A 186 -6.91 10.24 32.51
CA THR A 186 -5.52 10.07 32.09
C THR A 186 -5.15 8.59 31.96
N THR A 187 -4.01 8.28 31.35
CA THR A 187 -3.55 6.90 31.12
C THR A 187 -3.58 6.00 32.37
N PRO A 188 -3.12 6.44 33.57
CA PRO A 188 -3.18 5.61 34.78
C PRO A 188 -4.61 5.27 35.25
N LYS A 189 -5.62 6.03 34.81
CA LYS A 189 -7.03 5.79 35.16
C LYS A 189 -7.72 4.77 34.24
N VAL A 190 -7.07 4.37 33.15
CA VAL A 190 -7.55 3.34 32.23
C VAL A 190 -6.75 2.07 32.48
N PHE A 191 -7.39 1.08 33.10
CA PHE A 191 -6.74 -0.22 33.32
C PHE A 191 -6.40 -0.90 31.98
N ALA A 192 -5.39 -1.78 32.00
CA ALA A 192 -5.07 -2.61 30.85
C ALA A 192 -6.31 -3.38 30.38
N ASN A 193 -6.56 -3.41 29.07
CA ASN A 193 -7.73 -4.03 28.44
C ASN A 193 -9.09 -3.41 28.85
N ALA A 194 -9.11 -2.27 29.53
CA ALA A 194 -10.36 -1.60 29.86
C ALA A 194 -11.13 -1.11 28.61
N VAL A 195 -10.42 -0.77 27.52
CA VAL A 195 -11.01 -0.44 26.22
C VAL A 195 -10.83 -1.65 25.30
N THR A 196 -11.91 -2.37 25.04
CA THR A 196 -11.95 -3.49 24.09
C THR A 196 -12.62 -3.06 22.79
N THR A 197 -12.52 -3.87 21.74
CA THR A 197 -13.18 -3.60 20.46
C THR A 197 -14.69 -3.40 20.60
N ALA A 198 -15.35 -4.16 21.49
CA ALA A 198 -16.79 -4.00 21.77
C ALA A 198 -17.16 -2.64 22.40
N LYS A 199 -16.19 -1.90 22.92
CA LYS A 199 -16.38 -0.56 23.50
C LYS A 199 -16.06 0.56 22.50
N LEU A 200 -15.58 0.23 21.30
CA LEU A 200 -15.29 1.18 20.25
C LEU A 200 -16.40 1.10 19.19
N ALA A 201 -17.08 2.22 18.96
CA ALA A 201 -18.03 2.32 17.87
C ALA A 201 -17.29 2.30 16.52
N ALA A 202 -17.94 1.82 15.46
CA ALA A 202 -17.36 1.86 14.13
C ALA A 202 -17.02 3.31 13.74
N GLY A 203 -15.76 3.56 13.36
CA GLY A 203 -15.28 4.90 13.01
C GLY A 203 -14.92 5.80 14.20
N SER A 204 -14.99 5.34 15.45
CA SER A 204 -14.63 6.18 16.62
C SER A 204 -13.13 6.44 16.78
N VAL A 205 -12.30 5.73 16.00
CA VAL A 205 -10.84 5.93 15.96
C VAL A 205 -10.50 6.43 14.56
N ASP A 206 -10.13 7.70 14.48
CA ASP A 206 -9.70 8.34 13.23
C ASP A 206 -8.16 8.34 13.09
N ALA A 207 -7.67 8.90 11.99
CA ALA A 207 -6.24 8.98 11.74
C ALA A 207 -5.49 9.89 12.73
N VAL A 208 -6.16 10.85 13.38
CA VAL A 208 -5.55 11.76 14.37
C VAL A 208 -5.33 11.04 15.70
N ALA A 209 -6.23 10.12 16.05
CA ALA A 209 -6.10 9.28 17.23
C ALA A 209 -4.94 8.25 17.14
N LEU A 210 -4.43 7.99 15.94
CA LEU A 210 -3.32 7.06 15.70
C LEU A 210 -1.99 7.82 15.58
N LYS A 211 -1.00 7.48 16.41
CA LYS A 211 0.36 8.00 16.25
C LYS A 211 0.99 7.48 14.96
N ALA A 212 1.94 8.25 14.41
CA ALA A 212 2.82 7.75 13.36
C ALA A 212 3.47 6.42 13.80
N ASP A 213 3.53 5.45 12.89
CA ASP A 213 4.06 4.10 13.09
C ASP A 213 3.36 3.25 14.18
N ALA A 214 2.19 3.69 14.68
CA ALA A 214 1.43 2.92 15.68
C ALA A 214 0.95 1.56 15.15
N ILE A 215 0.73 1.45 13.84
CA ILE A 215 0.34 0.21 13.16
C ILE A 215 1.54 -0.27 12.36
N THR A 216 2.09 -1.42 12.73
CA THR A 216 3.18 -2.09 11.99
C THR A 216 2.64 -3.30 11.25
N GLY A 217 3.39 -3.82 10.26
CA GLY A 217 2.98 -5.03 9.53
C GLY A 217 2.68 -6.23 10.44
N LYS A 218 3.36 -6.33 11.60
CA LYS A 218 3.12 -7.37 12.61
C LYS A 218 1.78 -7.21 13.34
N THR A 219 1.20 -6.01 13.36
CA THR A 219 -0.10 -5.73 13.98
C THR A 219 -1.27 -6.10 13.07
N ILE A 220 -1.04 -6.22 11.76
CA ILE A 220 -2.04 -6.67 10.77
C ILE A 220 -1.93 -8.20 10.64
N THR A 221 -2.52 -8.94 11.59
CA THR A 221 -2.35 -10.41 11.67
C THR A 221 -3.46 -11.23 11.01
N GLY A 222 -4.54 -10.62 10.51
CA GLY A 222 -5.69 -11.42 10.06
C GLY A 222 -6.77 -10.72 9.23
N GLY A 223 -6.47 -9.70 8.43
CA GLY A 223 -7.52 -8.98 7.71
C GLY A 223 -7.13 -8.52 6.32
N THR A 224 -8.02 -8.77 5.36
CA THR A 224 -8.10 -8.02 4.10
C THR A 224 -8.12 -6.53 4.42
N VAL A 225 -7.14 -5.77 3.94
CA VAL A 225 -7.17 -4.31 4.00
C VAL A 225 -8.09 -3.82 2.88
N THR A 226 -9.32 -3.47 3.23
CA THR A 226 -10.29 -2.89 2.29
C THR A 226 -10.16 -1.37 2.33
N GLY A 227 -9.48 -0.81 1.33
CA GLY A 227 -9.26 0.63 1.23
C GLY A 227 -9.18 1.06 -0.23
N ALA A 228 -9.59 2.30 -0.51
CA ALA A 228 -9.52 2.85 -1.86
C ALA A 228 -8.09 3.14 -2.33
N THR A 229 -7.12 3.26 -1.41
CA THR A 229 -5.71 3.50 -1.73
C THR A 229 -4.82 3.02 -0.59
N LEU A 230 -3.74 2.31 -0.91
CA LEU A 230 -2.61 2.05 -0.02
C LEU A 230 -1.37 2.72 -0.61
N GLN A 231 -0.74 3.64 0.11
CA GLN A 231 0.44 4.37 -0.40
C GLN A 231 1.51 4.59 0.66
N THR A 232 2.77 4.57 0.23
CA THR A 232 3.94 4.71 1.14
C THR A 232 4.25 6.15 1.54
N SER A 233 3.78 7.14 0.77
CA SER A 233 3.95 8.58 1.03
C SER A 233 2.85 9.37 0.33
N SER A 234 2.62 10.62 0.74
CA SER A 234 1.71 11.56 0.05
C SER A 234 2.35 12.21 -1.19
N THR A 235 3.68 12.36 -1.21
CA THR A 235 4.45 13.03 -2.28
C THR A 235 5.80 12.35 -2.53
N GLY A 236 6.46 12.71 -3.64
CA GLY A 236 7.79 12.19 -3.99
C GLY A 236 7.75 10.75 -4.52
N GLN A 237 8.88 10.05 -4.42
CA GLN A 237 8.99 8.65 -4.81
C GLN A 237 8.15 7.77 -3.88
N ARG A 238 7.22 7.02 -4.45
CA ARG A 238 6.24 6.23 -3.67
C ARG A 238 5.61 5.12 -4.47
N VAL A 239 5.09 4.13 -3.76
CA VAL A 239 4.23 3.07 -4.31
C VAL A 239 2.80 3.36 -3.89
N LYS A 240 1.85 3.23 -4.81
CA LYS A 240 0.41 3.42 -4.58
C LYS A 240 -0.38 2.27 -5.19
N VAL A 241 -1.06 1.48 -4.37
CA VAL A 241 -1.98 0.42 -4.81
C VAL A 241 -3.38 1.01 -4.89
N ILE A 242 -4.03 0.89 -6.05
CA ILE A 242 -5.35 1.45 -6.32
C ILE A 242 -6.30 0.40 -6.95
N PRO A 243 -7.61 0.48 -6.66
CA PRO A 243 -8.60 -0.44 -7.23
C PRO A 243 -8.85 -0.18 -8.72
N SER A 244 -8.54 1.03 -9.22
CA SER A 244 -8.68 1.40 -10.62
C SER A 244 -7.78 2.58 -10.99
N ASN A 245 -6.96 2.42 -12.02
CA ASN A 245 -6.25 3.51 -12.70
C ASN A 245 -7.20 4.30 -13.63
N SER A 246 -6.66 5.25 -14.39
CA SER A 246 -7.43 6.07 -15.34
C SER A 246 -8.16 5.27 -16.43
N ALA A 247 -7.72 4.04 -16.70
CA ALA A 247 -8.35 3.11 -17.64
C ALA A 247 -9.35 2.13 -16.96
N GLY A 248 -9.60 2.28 -15.66
CA GLY A 248 -10.51 1.40 -14.91
C GLY A 248 -9.91 0.05 -14.51
N ILE A 249 -8.58 -0.10 -14.56
CA ILE A 249 -7.87 -1.36 -14.29
C ILE A 249 -7.18 -1.27 -12.92
N PRO A 250 -7.27 -2.31 -12.06
CA PRO A 250 -6.50 -2.36 -10.82
C PRO A 250 -5.01 -2.25 -11.09
N ALA A 251 -4.30 -1.41 -10.32
CA ALA A 251 -2.92 -1.08 -10.61
C ALA A 251 -2.08 -0.88 -9.34
N VAL A 252 -0.80 -1.22 -9.45
CA VAL A 252 0.25 -0.70 -8.57
C VAL A 252 0.97 0.42 -9.30
N GLN A 253 0.80 1.66 -8.84
CA GLN A 253 1.47 2.82 -9.38
C GLN A 253 2.81 3.06 -8.69
N LEU A 254 3.86 3.27 -9.48
CA LEU A 254 5.22 3.54 -9.07
C LEU A 254 5.57 4.96 -9.48
N TYR A 255 5.59 5.87 -8.52
CA TYR A 255 5.97 7.26 -8.75
C TYR A 255 7.49 7.40 -8.60
N SER A 256 8.15 7.98 -9.59
CA SER A 256 9.59 8.23 -9.57
C SER A 256 9.96 9.37 -8.61
N GLY A 257 9.04 10.33 -8.43
CA GLY A 257 9.29 11.54 -7.65
C GLY A 257 10.03 12.63 -8.44
N ALA A 258 10.30 12.42 -9.73
CA ALA A 258 10.88 13.43 -10.60
C ALA A 258 9.91 14.61 -10.78
N SER A 259 10.44 15.84 -10.80
CA SER A 259 9.64 17.06 -11.01
C SER A 259 9.03 17.15 -12.40
N THR A 260 9.57 16.40 -13.37
CA THR A 260 9.09 16.32 -14.76
C THR A 260 8.17 15.12 -15.00
N GLU A 261 7.87 14.31 -13.98
CA GLU A 261 6.93 13.19 -14.09
C GLU A 261 5.52 13.72 -14.37
N THR A 262 4.91 13.20 -15.45
CA THR A 262 3.55 13.54 -15.89
C THR A 262 2.57 12.39 -15.68
N ALA A 263 3.06 11.16 -15.59
CA ALA A 263 2.29 9.98 -15.21
C ALA A 263 3.18 8.96 -14.49
N PRO A 264 2.65 8.21 -13.49
CA PRO A 264 3.40 7.17 -12.80
C PRO A 264 3.65 5.97 -13.71
N GLY A 265 4.64 5.17 -13.36
CA GLY A 265 4.75 3.81 -13.89
C GLY A 265 3.65 2.95 -13.29
N GLU A 266 3.19 1.92 -14.00
CA GLU A 266 2.13 1.05 -13.49
C GLU A 266 2.44 -0.42 -13.75
N LEU A 267 2.14 -1.25 -12.76
CA LEU A 267 2.00 -2.70 -12.93
C LEU A 267 0.50 -3.03 -12.96
N VAL A 268 0.06 -3.59 -14.08
CA VAL A 268 -1.36 -3.87 -14.33
C VAL A 268 -1.55 -5.29 -14.85
N ALA A 269 -2.70 -5.88 -14.51
CA ALA A 269 -3.20 -7.11 -15.08
C ALA A 269 -4.72 -6.99 -15.32
N SER A 270 -5.18 -7.42 -16.49
CA SER A 270 -6.59 -7.34 -16.89
C SER A 270 -6.91 -8.35 -18.00
N VAL A 271 -8.16 -8.34 -18.46
CA VAL A 271 -8.60 -9.03 -19.68
C VAL A 271 -9.06 -7.97 -20.67
N ILE A 272 -8.40 -7.89 -21.83
CA ILE A 272 -8.84 -7.02 -22.92
C ILE A 272 -9.85 -7.79 -23.77
N ASN A 273 -11.04 -7.24 -23.97
CA ASN A 273 -12.11 -7.87 -24.74
C ASN A 273 -12.52 -7.00 -25.94
N THR A 274 -11.71 -7.03 -27.00
CA THR A 274 -12.00 -6.40 -28.29
C THR A 274 -12.63 -7.44 -29.25
N GLY A 275 -13.63 -8.19 -28.79
CA GLY A 275 -14.25 -9.29 -29.54
C GLY A 275 -13.62 -10.67 -29.32
N HIS A 276 -12.39 -10.72 -28.79
CA HIS A 276 -11.73 -11.94 -28.32
C HIS A 276 -11.05 -11.67 -26.97
N PRO A 277 -11.60 -12.19 -25.84
CA PRO A 277 -11.02 -11.96 -24.53
C PRO A 277 -9.63 -12.60 -24.44
N ARG A 278 -8.62 -11.80 -24.12
CA ARG A 278 -7.26 -12.26 -23.90
C ARG A 278 -6.68 -11.68 -22.61
N PRO A 279 -5.89 -12.46 -21.85
CA PRO A 279 -5.17 -11.93 -20.71
C PRO A 279 -4.21 -10.83 -21.15
N TYR A 280 -4.09 -9.80 -20.32
CA TYR A 280 -3.22 -8.66 -20.51
C TYR A 280 -2.48 -8.38 -19.22
N ALA A 281 -1.16 -8.32 -19.28
CA ALA A 281 -0.32 -7.83 -18.20
C ALA A 281 0.67 -6.84 -18.79
N ALA A 282 0.94 -5.76 -18.07
CA ALA A 282 1.90 -4.76 -18.50
C ALA A 282 2.64 -4.15 -17.32
N LEU A 283 3.90 -3.80 -17.60
CA LEU A 283 4.71 -2.92 -16.79
C LEU A 283 4.97 -1.65 -17.61
N TRP A 284 4.43 -0.53 -17.16
CA TRP A 284 4.64 0.78 -17.77
C TRP A 284 5.66 1.56 -16.95
N ALA A 285 6.62 2.18 -17.62
CA ALA A 285 7.54 3.11 -16.99
C ALA A 285 6.84 4.46 -16.71
N PRO A 286 7.29 5.22 -15.69
CA PRO A 286 6.82 6.59 -15.49
C PRO A 286 7.05 7.44 -16.73
N THR A 287 6.07 8.28 -17.08
CA THR A 287 6.20 9.23 -18.17
C THR A 287 6.82 10.51 -17.65
N VAL A 288 7.97 10.91 -18.19
CA VAL A 288 8.62 12.20 -17.90
C VAL A 288 8.52 13.12 -19.12
N ALA A 289 8.35 14.41 -18.88
CA ALA A 289 8.39 15.43 -19.94
C ALA A 289 9.83 15.62 -20.44
N ALA A 290 10.32 14.68 -21.25
CA ALA A 290 11.63 14.70 -21.89
C ALA A 290 11.49 14.44 -23.40
N THR A 291 12.51 14.84 -24.17
CA THR A 291 12.61 14.51 -25.60
C THR A 291 13.02 13.07 -25.85
N ASP A 292 13.50 12.38 -24.80
CA ASP A 292 13.83 10.96 -24.84
C ASP A 292 12.61 10.16 -24.37
N THR A 293 12.01 9.41 -25.29
CA THR A 293 10.85 8.55 -25.03
C THR A 293 11.24 7.10 -24.78
N SER A 294 12.52 6.82 -24.53
CA SER A 294 12.98 5.47 -24.24
C SER A 294 12.61 5.04 -22.82
N ALA A 295 12.16 3.79 -22.69
CA ALA A 295 11.96 3.11 -21.42
C ALA A 295 12.83 1.86 -21.40
N THR A 296 13.53 1.62 -20.29
CA THR A 296 14.39 0.45 -20.13
C THR A 296 13.77 -0.51 -19.11
N LEU A 297 13.64 -1.78 -19.51
CA LEU A 297 13.44 -2.88 -18.56
C LEU A 297 14.81 -3.50 -18.29
N GLN A 298 15.42 -3.12 -17.17
CA GLN A 298 16.69 -3.70 -16.75
C GLN A 298 16.44 -4.85 -15.77
N LEU A 299 16.98 -6.03 -16.09
CA LEU A 299 16.96 -7.21 -15.24
C LEU A 299 18.39 -7.54 -14.86
N THR A 300 18.68 -7.57 -13.57
CA THR A 300 20.04 -7.76 -13.06
C THR A 300 19.99 -8.69 -11.87
N SER A 301 20.78 -9.77 -11.91
CA SER A 301 21.05 -10.61 -10.75
C SER A 301 22.21 -10.03 -9.96
N GLY A 302 22.07 -9.91 -8.64
CA GLY A 302 23.22 -9.61 -7.77
C GLY A 302 24.14 -10.82 -7.68
N GLY A 303 25.44 -10.64 -7.88
CA GLY A 303 26.43 -11.69 -7.67
C GLY A 303 26.65 -11.95 -6.18
N GLY A 304 26.40 -13.16 -5.72
CA GLY A 304 26.87 -13.64 -4.43
C GLY A 304 28.39 -13.91 -4.44
N PRO A 305 29.01 -14.18 -3.28
CA PRO A 305 30.41 -14.63 -3.20
C PRO A 305 30.65 -15.95 -3.96
N ASP A 306 29.59 -16.73 -4.16
CA ASP A 306 29.53 -17.89 -5.02
C ASP A 306 28.85 -17.46 -6.32
N ASN A 307 29.57 -17.63 -7.43
CA ASN A 307 29.33 -17.12 -8.77
C ASN A 307 28.08 -17.70 -9.47
N ASP A 308 26.91 -17.52 -8.85
CA ASP A 308 25.61 -17.90 -9.38
C ASP A 308 25.22 -16.97 -10.52
N GLN A 309 25.07 -17.56 -11.71
CA GLN A 309 24.61 -16.89 -12.91
C GLN A 309 23.13 -16.58 -12.75
N GLY A 310 22.77 -15.29 -12.82
CA GLY A 310 21.37 -14.90 -12.86
C GLY A 310 20.70 -15.40 -14.13
N GLU A 311 19.78 -16.33 -13.97
CA GLU A 311 18.87 -16.75 -15.03
C GLU A 311 17.58 -15.93 -14.95
N TRP A 312 17.13 -15.41 -16.08
CA TRP A 312 15.79 -14.85 -16.22
C TRP A 312 15.08 -15.51 -17.40
N GLU A 313 13.87 -16.01 -17.13
CA GLU A 313 13.04 -16.71 -18.09
C GLU A 313 11.70 -15.98 -18.25
N ILE A 314 11.28 -15.75 -19.51
CA ILE A 314 9.86 -15.53 -19.83
C ILE A 314 9.30 -16.86 -20.33
N SER A 315 8.47 -17.49 -19.50
CA SER A 315 7.80 -18.75 -19.83
C SER A 315 6.30 -18.53 -19.98
N THR A 316 5.66 -19.20 -20.95
CA THR A 316 4.20 -19.24 -21.05
C THR A 316 3.76 -20.70 -21.12
N GLY A 317 3.26 -21.24 -20.02
CA GLY A 317 2.83 -22.64 -19.97
C GLY A 317 1.66 -22.87 -19.02
N ASP A 318 0.60 -23.47 -19.55
CA ASP A 318 -0.44 -24.20 -18.81
C ASP A 318 -0.29 -25.74 -18.99
N GLY A 319 0.80 -26.18 -19.63
CA GLY A 319 1.06 -27.58 -19.99
C GLY A 319 0.41 -28.04 -21.31
N SER A 320 -0.35 -27.20 -22.02
CA SER A 320 -1.16 -27.60 -23.18
C SER A 320 -0.67 -27.10 -24.55
N GLY A 321 0.52 -26.48 -24.62
CA GLY A 321 1.14 -26.12 -25.90
C GLY A 321 0.72 -24.77 -26.48
N GLY A 322 0.56 -23.74 -25.63
CA GLY A 322 0.38 -22.35 -26.08
C GLY A 322 1.61 -21.81 -26.84
N LEU A 323 1.37 -20.93 -27.81
CA LEU A 323 2.45 -20.25 -28.53
C LEU A 323 2.95 -19.05 -27.71
N THR A 324 4.21 -19.10 -27.25
CA THR A 324 4.93 -17.91 -26.76
C THR A 324 5.40 -17.09 -27.96
N ARG A 325 5.04 -15.81 -28.02
CA ARG A 325 5.57 -14.88 -29.03
C ARG A 325 6.12 -13.64 -28.33
N LEU A 326 7.42 -13.43 -28.45
CA LEU A 326 8.05 -12.16 -28.11
C LEU A 326 7.91 -11.22 -29.30
N TYR A 327 6.91 -10.35 -29.25
CA TYR A 327 6.79 -9.27 -30.23
C TYR A 327 7.61 -8.07 -29.75
N ALA A 328 8.67 -7.72 -30.48
CA ALA A 328 9.24 -6.40 -30.41
C ALA A 328 8.63 -5.58 -31.56
N TYR A 329 7.86 -4.54 -31.23
CA TYR A 329 7.33 -3.59 -32.21
C TYR A 329 8.13 -2.30 -32.08
N ALA A 330 8.83 -1.92 -33.14
CA ALA A 330 9.40 -0.59 -33.26
C ALA A 330 8.49 0.23 -34.17
N SER A 331 7.49 0.90 -33.59
CA SER A 331 6.69 1.89 -34.30
C SER A 331 7.35 3.25 -34.12
N ASP A 332 8.27 3.59 -35.02
CA ASP A 332 8.56 5.00 -35.25
C ASP A 332 7.41 5.52 -36.15
N GLY A 333 6.84 6.67 -35.82
CA GLY A 333 6.01 7.43 -36.75
C GLY A 333 6.87 8.34 -37.63
N GLY A 334 8.14 7.96 -37.83
CA GLY A 334 9.21 8.79 -38.35
C GLY A 334 9.84 8.21 -39.62
N PRO A 335 10.89 8.84 -40.14
CA PRO A 335 11.53 8.43 -41.39
C PRO A 335 12.51 7.26 -41.25
N ASN A 336 12.76 6.75 -40.04
CA ASN A 336 13.80 5.75 -39.80
C ASN A 336 13.19 4.38 -39.49
N PRO A 337 13.65 3.29 -40.11
CA PRO A 337 13.13 1.96 -39.80
C PRO A 337 13.36 1.65 -38.32
N GLY A 338 12.27 1.32 -37.61
CA GLY A 338 12.34 0.84 -36.24
C GLY A 338 13.24 -0.39 -36.14
N GLN A 339 14.34 -0.27 -35.40
CA GLN A 339 15.35 -1.33 -35.29
C GLN A 339 15.12 -2.14 -34.01
N ILE A 340 15.08 -3.48 -34.15
CA ILE A 340 15.10 -4.41 -33.02
C ILE A 340 16.51 -4.99 -32.98
N THR A 341 17.31 -4.58 -32.00
CA THR A 341 18.69 -5.05 -31.84
C THR A 341 18.79 -5.91 -30.58
N ALA A 342 19.09 -7.20 -30.75
CA ALA A 342 19.55 -8.04 -29.65
C ALA A 342 21.08 -7.94 -29.59
N THR A 343 21.60 -7.07 -28.72
CA THR A 343 23.04 -6.97 -28.48
C THR A 343 23.41 -7.82 -27.28
N ILE A 344 24.20 -8.87 -27.51
CA ILE A 344 24.87 -9.59 -26.42
C ILE A 344 26.27 -9.02 -26.30
N TYR A 345 26.56 -8.36 -25.19
CA TYR A 345 27.82 -7.69 -24.92
C TYR A 345 28.48 -8.34 -23.71
N ASP A 346 29.69 -8.87 -23.87
CA ASP A 346 30.56 -9.30 -22.76
C ASP A 346 31.46 -8.12 -22.37
N PRO A 347 31.17 -7.42 -21.25
CA PRO A 347 31.98 -6.29 -20.80
C PRO A 347 33.34 -6.69 -20.24
N ALA A 348 33.56 -7.97 -19.91
CA ALA A 348 34.74 -8.43 -19.19
C ALA A 348 35.89 -8.90 -20.10
N GLY A 349 35.65 -9.11 -21.40
CA GLY A 349 36.67 -9.53 -22.36
C GLY A 349 37.28 -10.91 -22.06
N SER A 350 36.70 -11.67 -21.14
CA SER A 350 37.23 -12.93 -20.63
C SER A 350 36.52 -14.13 -21.26
N GLY A 351 36.61 -14.28 -22.57
CA GLY A 351 36.35 -15.54 -23.27
C GLY A 351 35.00 -16.25 -23.01
N THR A 352 34.00 -15.55 -22.48
CA THR A 352 32.66 -16.13 -22.28
C THR A 352 31.86 -16.03 -23.57
N THR A 353 31.37 -17.17 -24.05
CA THR A 353 30.54 -17.24 -25.25
C THR A 353 29.15 -16.69 -24.94
N ALA A 354 28.86 -15.53 -25.50
CA ALA A 354 27.51 -15.01 -25.65
C ALA A 354 26.77 -15.82 -26.73
N GLU A 355 25.87 -16.71 -26.32
CA GLU A 355 25.11 -17.56 -27.25
C GLU A 355 23.63 -17.15 -27.29
N LEU A 356 23.09 -16.95 -28.50
CA LEU A 356 21.63 -16.90 -28.74
C LEU A 356 21.20 -18.28 -29.27
N SER A 357 20.81 -19.17 -28.37
CA SER A 357 20.42 -20.54 -28.73
C SER A 357 18.91 -20.65 -28.96
N VAL A 358 18.48 -21.02 -30.17
CA VAL A 358 17.09 -21.37 -30.47
C VAL A 358 16.97 -22.89 -30.50
N TYR A 359 16.52 -23.49 -29.40
CA TYR A 359 16.33 -24.93 -29.32
C TYR A 359 14.97 -25.34 -29.90
N ASN A 360 14.97 -26.36 -30.78
CA ASN A 360 13.80 -27.08 -31.31
C ASN A 360 12.86 -26.41 -32.34
N LYS A 361 13.17 -25.23 -32.91
CA LYS A 361 12.42 -24.72 -34.09
C LYS A 361 13.23 -23.86 -35.07
N VAL A 362 12.70 -23.80 -36.29
CA VAL A 362 13.15 -22.99 -37.43
C VAL A 362 13.08 -21.50 -37.07
N LEU A 363 14.17 -20.75 -37.34
CA LEU A 363 14.12 -19.29 -37.41
C LEU A 363 13.39 -18.92 -38.71
N GLU A 364 12.08 -18.69 -38.62
CA GLU A 364 11.25 -18.26 -39.76
C GLU A 364 11.13 -16.74 -39.77
N TRP A 365 11.57 -16.09 -40.85
CA TRP A 365 11.34 -14.67 -41.08
C TRP A 365 10.42 -14.49 -42.28
N THR A 366 9.21 -14.05 -41.99
CA THR A 366 8.15 -13.77 -42.96
C THR A 366 7.88 -12.27 -42.96
N ASP A 367 7.77 -11.68 -44.15
CA ASP A 367 7.26 -10.31 -44.27
C ASP A 367 5.74 -10.26 -44.04
N ALA A 368 5.16 -9.06 -44.05
CA ALA A 368 3.73 -8.84 -43.86
C ALA A 368 2.84 -9.55 -44.92
N ASN A 369 3.42 -10.04 -46.02
CA ASN A 369 2.74 -10.75 -47.09
C ASN A 369 2.94 -12.27 -47.03
N ASN A 370 3.44 -12.78 -45.88
CA ASN A 370 3.64 -14.20 -45.63
C ASN A 370 4.64 -14.84 -46.62
N GLN A 371 5.55 -14.03 -47.17
CA GLN A 371 6.65 -14.49 -48.00
C GLN A 371 7.88 -14.70 -47.11
N GLY A 372 8.47 -15.89 -47.19
CA GLY A 372 9.79 -16.13 -46.59
C GLY A 372 10.85 -15.35 -47.36
N PHE A 373 11.70 -14.60 -46.65
CA PHE A 373 12.81 -13.81 -47.19
C PHE A 373 12.53 -13.15 -48.55
N THR A 374 11.68 -12.11 -48.59
CA THR A 374 11.53 -11.28 -49.79
C THR A 374 12.63 -10.24 -49.83
N TYR A 375 13.57 -10.42 -50.77
CA TYR A 375 14.56 -9.40 -51.11
C TYR A 375 13.85 -8.26 -51.84
N THR A 376 13.60 -7.13 -51.17
CA THR A 376 13.37 -5.85 -51.84
C THR A 376 14.62 -5.01 -51.62
N SER A 377 15.49 -4.97 -52.64
CA SER A 377 16.63 -4.07 -52.61
C SER A 377 16.11 -2.64 -52.63
N ASP A 378 16.27 -1.92 -51.53
CA ASP A 378 16.31 -0.45 -51.56
C ASP A 378 17.61 -0.05 -52.29
N PRO A 379 17.53 0.61 -53.46
CA PRO A 379 18.72 1.02 -54.20
C PRO A 379 19.61 2.02 -53.44
N ALA A 380 19.15 2.60 -52.33
CA ALA A 380 19.94 3.55 -51.53
C ALA A 380 20.89 2.89 -50.50
N LEU A 381 20.70 1.61 -50.13
CA LEU A 381 21.38 1.01 -48.96
C LEU A 381 22.48 -0.01 -49.29
N GLY A 382 22.83 -0.20 -50.56
CA GLY A 382 23.83 -1.19 -50.97
C GLY A 382 23.38 -2.65 -50.69
N PRO A 383 24.20 -3.66 -51.04
CA PRO A 383 23.81 -5.05 -50.86
C PRO A 383 23.77 -5.42 -49.37
N VAL A 384 22.56 -5.47 -48.80
CA VAL A 384 22.34 -6.03 -47.46
C VAL A 384 22.22 -7.55 -47.63
N GLY A 385 23.33 -8.25 -47.39
CA GLY A 385 23.32 -9.68 -47.10
C GLY A 385 23.24 -9.91 -45.60
N MET A 386 23.01 -11.16 -45.17
CA MET A 386 23.40 -11.58 -43.84
C MET A 386 24.92 -11.37 -43.70
N HIS A 387 25.32 -10.30 -43.02
CA HIS A 387 26.72 -10.04 -42.72
C HIS A 387 27.13 -10.93 -41.55
N VAL A 388 27.45 -12.19 -41.87
CA VAL A 388 28.00 -13.11 -40.87
C VAL A 388 29.49 -12.87 -40.81
N THR A 389 29.94 -12.17 -39.77
CA THR A 389 31.36 -11.88 -39.52
C THR A 389 32.11 -13.08 -38.92
N GLY A 390 31.38 -14.13 -38.52
CA GLY A 390 31.91 -15.38 -37.93
C GLY A 390 31.43 -16.65 -38.65
N ASP A 391 31.78 -17.83 -38.12
CA ASP A 391 31.40 -19.11 -38.71
C ASP A 391 29.92 -19.43 -38.47
N ILE A 392 29.24 -19.97 -39.49
CA ILE A 392 27.93 -20.62 -39.31
C ILE A 392 28.18 -22.09 -38.94
N THR A 393 27.72 -22.48 -37.76
CA THR A 393 27.71 -23.86 -37.25
C THR A 393 26.30 -24.43 -37.34
N ILE A 394 26.12 -25.52 -38.09
CA ILE A 394 24.86 -26.29 -38.10
C ILE A 394 25.16 -27.63 -37.42
N GLY A 395 24.47 -27.92 -36.32
CA GLY A 395 24.69 -29.15 -35.54
C GLY A 395 26.11 -29.27 -34.94
N GLY A 396 26.72 -28.14 -34.56
CA GLY A 396 28.06 -28.12 -33.96
C GLY A 396 29.23 -28.35 -34.93
N ILE A 397 28.96 -28.53 -36.23
CA ILE A 397 29.99 -28.66 -37.26
C ILE A 397 30.15 -27.33 -37.98
N ALA A 398 31.34 -26.74 -37.89
CA ALA A 398 31.72 -25.56 -38.67
C ALA A 398 31.58 -25.92 -40.15
N GLN A 399 30.63 -25.27 -40.84
CA GLN A 399 30.38 -25.58 -42.24
C GLN A 399 31.52 -25.09 -43.16
N GLY A 400 32.50 -24.38 -42.59
CA GLY A 400 33.49 -23.61 -43.34
C GLY A 400 32.77 -22.67 -44.30
N ARG A 401 33.52 -21.90 -45.10
CA ARG A 401 32.92 -21.19 -46.22
C ARG A 401 32.58 -22.20 -47.32
N GLY A 402 31.47 -22.93 -47.18
CA GLY A 402 30.79 -23.68 -48.24
C GLY A 402 30.14 -22.72 -49.24
N TYR A 403 30.94 -21.80 -49.75
CA TYR A 403 30.52 -20.69 -50.57
C TYR A 403 30.36 -21.21 -52.01
N ALA A 404 29.13 -21.19 -52.55
CA ALA A 404 28.98 -21.07 -53.99
C ALA A 404 29.52 -19.68 -54.35
N ALA A 405 30.73 -19.62 -54.92
CA ALA A 405 31.36 -18.38 -55.35
C ALA A 405 30.46 -17.61 -56.32
N PHE A 406 29.69 -18.33 -57.14
CA PHE A 406 28.58 -17.82 -57.91
C PHE A 406 27.80 -18.98 -58.57
N GLN A 407 26.57 -18.69 -59.00
CA GLN A 407 25.77 -19.52 -59.91
C GLN A 407 25.12 -18.58 -60.92
N ALA A 408 25.17 -18.95 -62.20
CA ALA A 408 24.55 -18.18 -63.27
C ALA A 408 23.84 -19.10 -64.26
N ARG A 409 22.75 -18.62 -64.85
CA ARG A 409 21.99 -19.32 -65.89
C ARG A 409 21.84 -18.41 -67.11
N SER A 410 21.82 -19.01 -68.29
CA SER A 410 21.60 -18.28 -69.53
C SER A 410 20.75 -19.08 -70.51
N THR A 411 19.84 -18.38 -71.17
CA THR A 411 19.05 -18.83 -72.31
C THR A 411 19.58 -18.26 -73.62
N ALA A 412 20.81 -17.75 -73.65
CA ALA A 412 21.39 -17.11 -74.82
C ALA A 412 21.32 -18.03 -76.06
N THR A 413 20.63 -17.56 -77.09
CA THR A 413 20.46 -18.26 -78.36
C THR A 413 21.47 -17.73 -79.38
N GLY A 414 22.51 -18.51 -79.64
CA GLY A 414 23.49 -18.23 -80.69
C GLY A 414 23.76 -19.48 -81.52
N THR A 415 24.37 -19.31 -82.68
CA THR A 415 24.88 -20.42 -83.49
C THR A 415 26.39 -20.29 -83.58
N ALA A 416 27.11 -21.32 -83.15
CA ALA A 416 28.56 -21.39 -83.25
C ALA A 416 28.99 -22.24 -84.44
N SER A 417 30.17 -21.98 -84.96
CA SER A 417 30.80 -22.73 -86.05
C SER A 417 32.28 -22.94 -85.74
N THR A 418 33.05 -23.50 -86.68
CA THR A 418 34.51 -23.60 -86.54
C THR A 418 35.22 -22.24 -86.59
N SER A 419 34.54 -21.17 -87.04
CA SER A 419 35.06 -19.81 -87.13
C SER A 419 34.31 -18.79 -86.27
N THR A 420 33.25 -19.21 -85.56
CA THR A 420 32.41 -18.34 -84.72
C THR A 420 32.21 -18.98 -83.35
N GLU A 421 32.55 -18.25 -82.29
CA GLU A 421 32.47 -18.72 -80.89
C GLU A 421 31.66 -17.72 -80.04
N PRO A 422 30.34 -17.93 -79.87
CA PRO A 422 29.49 -17.05 -79.09
C PRO A 422 29.65 -17.21 -77.57
N ILE A 423 29.14 -16.23 -76.82
CA ILE A 423 29.09 -16.24 -75.36
C ILE A 423 27.80 -16.87 -74.89
N ALA A 424 27.91 -17.95 -74.11
CA ALA A 424 26.78 -18.61 -73.49
C ALA A 424 26.37 -17.87 -72.23
N LEU A 425 27.34 -17.44 -71.44
CA LEU A 425 27.09 -16.82 -70.15
C LEU A 425 28.25 -15.90 -69.75
N THR A 426 27.95 -14.78 -69.11
CA THR A 426 28.95 -13.89 -68.51
C THR A 426 28.66 -13.73 -67.03
N GLN A 427 29.66 -14.03 -66.20
CA GLN A 427 29.63 -13.80 -64.76
C GLN A 427 30.73 -12.81 -64.38
N THR A 428 30.35 -11.64 -63.88
CA THR A 428 31.28 -10.62 -63.37
C THR A 428 31.57 -10.84 -61.89
N GLY A 429 32.73 -10.35 -61.43
CA GLY A 429 33.06 -10.31 -60.00
C GLY A 429 33.39 -11.67 -59.37
N VAL A 430 33.84 -12.64 -60.17
CA VAL A 430 34.28 -13.94 -59.65
C VAL A 430 35.59 -13.76 -58.91
N VAL A 431 35.64 -14.18 -57.64
CA VAL A 431 36.85 -14.17 -56.82
C VAL A 431 37.29 -15.59 -56.50
N ILE A 432 38.45 -15.99 -57.01
CA ILE A 432 39.12 -17.24 -56.64
C ILE A 432 40.23 -16.92 -55.64
N LYS A 433 40.04 -17.32 -54.38
CA LYS A 433 40.96 -17.00 -53.29
C LYS A 433 42.28 -17.76 -53.40
N THR A 434 43.38 -17.11 -53.04
CA THR A 434 44.70 -17.76 -52.97
C THR A 434 44.69 -18.93 -51.98
N GLY A 435 45.36 -20.03 -52.30
CA GLY A 435 45.45 -21.25 -51.48
C GLY A 435 44.17 -22.09 -51.41
N ARG A 436 43.18 -21.82 -52.27
CA ARG A 436 41.88 -22.51 -52.28
C ARG A 436 41.65 -23.27 -53.58
N ALA A 437 40.85 -24.34 -53.48
CA ALA A 437 40.37 -25.13 -54.59
C ALA A 437 38.90 -24.81 -54.86
N TYR A 438 38.55 -24.73 -56.14
CA TYR A 438 37.19 -24.50 -56.58
C TYR A 438 36.77 -25.55 -57.61
N ARG A 439 35.55 -26.06 -57.47
CA ARG A 439 34.91 -26.89 -58.47
C ARG A 439 34.06 -26.03 -59.39
N ILE A 440 34.41 -26.04 -60.66
CA ILE A 440 33.65 -25.42 -61.73
C ILE A 440 32.74 -26.46 -62.35
N LYS A 441 31.43 -26.20 -62.36
CA LYS A 441 30.43 -27.05 -62.98
C LYS A 441 29.74 -26.32 -64.12
N VAL A 442 29.71 -26.95 -65.28
CA VAL A 442 28.94 -26.51 -66.45
C VAL A 442 27.95 -27.59 -66.84
N HIS A 443 26.69 -27.22 -67.00
CA HIS A 443 25.67 -28.15 -67.46
C HIS A 443 24.62 -27.49 -68.34
N GLY A 444 23.98 -28.30 -69.19
CA GLY A 444 22.99 -27.88 -70.17
C GLY A 444 22.81 -28.92 -71.28
N LEU A 445 22.23 -28.49 -72.39
CA LEU A 445 22.06 -29.30 -73.59
C LEU A 445 22.86 -28.67 -74.75
N ALA A 446 23.48 -29.50 -75.58
CA ALA A 446 24.22 -29.10 -76.76
C ALA A 446 23.72 -29.86 -77.99
N GLN A 447 23.66 -29.19 -79.13
CA GLN A 447 23.24 -29.75 -80.41
C GLN A 447 24.25 -29.36 -81.49
N ASN A 448 24.51 -30.26 -82.43
CA ASN A 448 25.20 -29.95 -83.67
C ASN A 448 24.33 -30.36 -84.87
N ASN A 449 24.32 -29.55 -85.92
CA ASN A 449 23.59 -29.85 -87.15
C ASN A 449 24.33 -30.83 -88.08
N THR A 450 25.54 -31.25 -87.72
CA THR A 450 26.31 -32.30 -88.40
C THR A 450 26.48 -33.51 -87.49
N ALA A 451 26.10 -34.69 -87.95
CA ALA A 451 26.28 -35.98 -87.26
C ALA A 451 27.76 -36.32 -87.06
N ASN A 452 28.07 -37.10 -86.01
CA ASN A 452 29.42 -37.56 -85.65
C ASN A 452 30.45 -36.42 -85.47
N THR A 453 30.00 -35.27 -84.95
CA THR A 453 30.86 -34.14 -84.62
C THR A 453 30.84 -33.87 -83.10
N GLY A 454 31.22 -32.66 -82.67
CA GLY A 454 31.08 -32.26 -81.28
C GLY A 454 30.91 -30.77 -81.07
N VAL A 455 30.46 -30.41 -79.87
CA VAL A 455 30.37 -29.04 -79.36
C VAL A 455 31.41 -28.88 -78.27
N ARG A 456 32.32 -27.93 -78.44
CA ARG A 456 33.37 -27.63 -77.47
C ARG A 456 32.96 -26.43 -76.64
N ILE A 457 32.99 -26.57 -75.33
CA ILE A 457 32.66 -25.55 -74.35
C ILE A 457 33.94 -25.11 -73.66
N ARG A 458 34.09 -23.79 -73.48
CA ARG A 458 35.25 -23.19 -72.86
C ARG A 458 34.82 -22.24 -71.76
N ILE A 459 35.68 -22.12 -70.74
CA ILE A 459 35.61 -21.02 -69.78
C ILE A 459 36.76 -20.08 -70.08
N ARG A 460 36.45 -18.81 -70.28
CA ARG A 460 37.40 -17.74 -70.62
C ARG A 460 37.38 -16.67 -69.54
N LYS A 461 38.48 -15.92 -69.44
CA LYS A 461 38.51 -14.66 -68.70
C LYS A 461 37.93 -13.54 -69.55
N THR A 462 37.28 -12.56 -68.91
CA THR A 462 36.86 -11.25 -69.45
C THR A 462 35.76 -11.26 -70.53
N ASN A 463 35.96 -11.93 -71.68
CA ASN A 463 35.06 -11.91 -72.84
C ASN A 463 35.36 -13.08 -73.83
N ALA A 464 34.68 -13.12 -74.98
CA ALA A 464 34.87 -14.16 -76.01
C ALA A 464 36.28 -14.23 -76.60
N THR A 465 37.04 -13.13 -76.56
CA THR A 465 38.44 -13.05 -77.05
C THR A 465 39.47 -13.24 -75.94
N GLY A 466 39.04 -13.30 -74.68
CA GLY A 466 39.95 -13.43 -73.56
C GLY A 466 40.58 -14.81 -73.44
N ALA A 467 41.62 -14.90 -72.61
CA ALA A 467 42.40 -16.11 -72.41
C ALA A 467 41.49 -17.29 -72.01
N VAL A 468 41.68 -18.42 -72.69
CA VAL A 468 40.97 -19.66 -72.37
C VAL A 468 41.53 -20.21 -71.07
N TRP A 469 40.66 -20.38 -70.09
CA TRP A 469 40.99 -20.86 -68.77
C TRP A 469 40.77 -22.36 -68.64
N LEU A 470 39.69 -22.86 -69.24
CA LEU A 470 39.38 -24.29 -69.38
C LEU A 470 38.93 -24.58 -70.81
N ASP A 471 39.56 -25.56 -71.46
CA ASP A 471 39.24 -26.03 -72.83
C ASP A 471 38.94 -27.54 -72.91
N THR A 472 38.62 -28.15 -71.76
CA THR A 472 38.54 -29.62 -71.65
C THR A 472 37.12 -30.17 -71.79
N PHE A 473 36.12 -29.33 -72.09
CA PHE A 473 34.72 -29.76 -72.20
C PHE A 473 34.34 -29.95 -73.67
N THR A 474 34.27 -31.19 -74.15
CA THR A 474 33.75 -31.51 -75.49
C THR A 474 32.60 -32.50 -75.40
N VAL A 475 31.48 -32.16 -76.03
CA VAL A 475 30.27 -32.98 -76.10
C VAL A 475 30.19 -33.60 -77.48
N THR A 476 30.23 -34.91 -77.58
CA THR A 476 30.06 -35.62 -78.86
C THR A 476 28.59 -35.65 -79.25
N THR A 477 28.30 -35.35 -80.51
CA THR A 477 26.93 -35.30 -81.06
C THR A 477 26.80 -36.28 -82.24
N PRO A 478 26.51 -37.59 -81.97
CA PRO A 478 26.42 -38.62 -83.01
C PRO A 478 25.37 -38.35 -84.09
N ASN A 479 24.21 -37.79 -83.71
CA ASN A 479 23.11 -37.51 -84.63
C ASN A 479 22.99 -36.00 -84.86
N ALA A 480 22.80 -35.60 -86.12
CA ALA A 480 22.51 -34.23 -86.49
C ALA A 480 21.16 -33.80 -85.87
N GLY A 481 21.12 -32.60 -85.28
CA GLY A 481 19.88 -31.98 -84.84
C GLY A 481 19.33 -32.45 -83.49
N ALA A 482 20.00 -33.37 -82.80
CA ALA A 482 19.56 -33.89 -81.51
C ALA A 482 20.19 -33.14 -80.32
N ASN A 483 19.44 -32.99 -79.22
CA ASN A 483 19.93 -32.44 -77.96
C ASN A 483 20.70 -33.50 -77.17
N TYR A 484 21.96 -33.19 -76.85
CA TYR A 484 22.83 -34.02 -76.01
C TYR A 484 23.14 -33.30 -74.70
N GLN A 485 22.98 -34.01 -73.59
CA GLN A 485 23.33 -33.48 -72.28
C GLN A 485 24.83 -33.30 -72.13
N TYR A 486 25.23 -32.21 -71.49
CA TYR A 486 26.53 -32.10 -70.87
C TYR A 486 26.39 -31.74 -69.40
N ASN A 487 27.23 -32.37 -68.58
CA ASN A 487 27.36 -32.08 -67.17
C ASN A 487 28.82 -32.35 -66.80
N ASN A 488 29.64 -31.31 -66.90
CA ASN A 488 31.08 -31.43 -66.72
C ASN A 488 31.50 -30.65 -65.49
N GLU A 489 32.40 -31.24 -64.72
CA GLU A 489 32.98 -30.66 -63.53
C GLU A 489 34.50 -30.64 -63.67
N HIS A 490 35.13 -29.54 -63.24
CA HIS A 490 36.57 -29.42 -63.22
C HIS A 490 37.01 -28.76 -61.92
N ILE A 491 38.12 -29.21 -61.36
CA ILE A 491 38.70 -28.60 -60.16
C ILE A 491 39.83 -27.69 -60.61
N ILE A 492 39.80 -26.45 -60.13
CA ILE A 492 40.87 -25.48 -60.28
C ILE A 492 41.42 -25.11 -58.91
N ILE A 493 42.69 -24.73 -58.85
CA ILE A 493 43.34 -24.24 -57.64
C ILE A 493 43.96 -22.87 -57.93
N ASN A 494 43.94 -21.96 -56.97
CA ASN A 494 44.71 -20.71 -57.09
C ASN A 494 45.93 -20.75 -56.19
N GLU A 495 47.10 -20.83 -56.80
CA GLU A 495 48.39 -20.84 -56.11
C GLU A 495 49.25 -19.61 -56.46
N THR A 496 48.64 -18.56 -57.04
CA THR A 496 49.36 -17.36 -57.49
C THR A 496 49.91 -16.48 -56.37
N GLY A 497 49.54 -16.76 -55.11
CA GLY A 497 49.89 -15.93 -53.96
C GLY A 497 48.96 -14.72 -53.75
N ALA A 498 48.00 -14.48 -54.65
CA ALA A 498 47.00 -13.41 -54.52
C ALA A 498 45.60 -13.87 -54.97
N ASP A 499 44.56 -13.18 -54.52
CA ASP A 499 43.20 -13.45 -54.95
C ASP A 499 43.00 -13.06 -56.43
N ILE A 500 42.45 -13.96 -57.23
CA ILE A 500 42.12 -13.68 -58.63
C ILE A 500 40.68 -13.16 -58.68
N THR A 501 40.52 -11.87 -58.97
CA THR A 501 39.20 -11.28 -59.23
C THR A 501 39.04 -11.06 -60.73
N THR A 502 38.06 -11.72 -61.36
CA THR A 502 37.87 -11.65 -62.80
C THR A 502 36.42 -11.83 -63.23
N THR A 503 36.15 -11.56 -64.50
CA THR A 503 34.91 -11.96 -65.16
C THR A 503 35.14 -13.30 -65.83
N LEU A 504 34.24 -14.26 -65.62
CA LEU A 504 34.26 -15.55 -66.30
C LEU A 504 33.19 -15.61 -67.36
N VAL A 505 33.56 -16.12 -68.51
CA VAL A 505 32.68 -16.21 -69.67
C VAL A 505 32.68 -17.65 -70.16
N MET A 506 31.50 -18.24 -70.23
CA MET A 506 31.33 -19.53 -70.88
C MET A 506 31.09 -19.28 -72.37
N THR A 507 31.84 -19.95 -73.23
CA THR A 507 31.71 -19.87 -74.69
C THR A 507 31.59 -21.26 -75.29
N TRP A 508 31.13 -21.35 -76.54
CA TRP A 508 31.09 -22.62 -77.26
C TRP A 508 31.41 -22.48 -78.75
N THR A 509 31.99 -23.54 -79.32
CA THR A 509 32.36 -23.63 -80.74
C THR A 509 32.04 -25.02 -81.30
N SER A 510 31.88 -25.13 -82.62
CA SER A 510 31.76 -26.43 -83.29
C SER A 510 33.15 -27.04 -83.49
N VAL A 511 33.33 -28.31 -83.11
CA VAL A 511 34.63 -29.01 -83.20
C VAL A 511 35.03 -29.29 -84.65
N ALA A 512 34.05 -29.51 -85.52
CA ALA A 512 34.24 -29.79 -86.95
C ALA A 512 33.18 -29.04 -87.79
N GLY A 513 33.23 -29.19 -89.12
CA GLY A 513 32.30 -28.54 -90.05
C GLY A 513 30.83 -28.76 -89.65
N GLY A 514 30.06 -27.67 -89.56
CA GLY A 514 28.71 -27.69 -89.03
C GLY A 514 28.40 -26.44 -88.20
N SER A 515 27.16 -26.37 -87.72
CA SER A 515 26.67 -25.33 -86.82
C SER A 515 26.21 -25.95 -85.51
N SER A 516 26.67 -25.43 -84.38
CA SER A 516 26.29 -25.90 -83.06
C SER A 516 25.54 -24.85 -82.25
N THR A 517 24.63 -25.33 -81.40
CA THR A 517 23.81 -24.49 -80.53
C THR A 517 23.82 -25.09 -79.12
N LEU A 518 23.70 -24.24 -78.11
CA LEU A 518 23.41 -24.67 -76.75
C LEU A 518 21.92 -24.43 -76.48
N ASN A 519 21.28 -25.38 -75.79
CA ASN A 519 19.92 -25.29 -75.26
C ASN A 519 18.86 -24.99 -76.35
N ALA A 520 18.89 -25.75 -77.45
CA ALA A 520 17.93 -25.60 -78.54
C ALA A 520 16.53 -26.06 -78.11
N GLY A 521 15.68 -25.10 -77.74
CA GLY A 521 14.29 -25.31 -77.31
C GLY A 521 13.83 -24.27 -76.28
N LEU A 522 12.51 -24.12 -76.09
CA LEU A 522 11.93 -23.19 -75.12
C LEU A 522 12.13 -23.72 -73.68
N GLY A 523 12.58 -22.84 -72.77
CA GLY A 523 12.76 -23.17 -71.35
C GLY A 523 14.05 -23.91 -70.99
N LEU A 524 14.93 -24.16 -71.96
CA LEU A 524 16.23 -24.78 -71.73
C LEU A 524 17.28 -23.71 -71.38
N TYR A 525 18.22 -24.05 -70.49
CA TYR A 525 19.28 -23.15 -70.06
C TYR A 525 20.60 -23.88 -69.88
N THR A 526 21.70 -23.14 -70.03
CA THR A 526 22.98 -23.59 -69.48
C THR A 526 23.20 -22.94 -68.13
N ALA A 527 23.76 -23.70 -67.20
CA ALA A 527 24.19 -23.21 -65.92
C ALA A 527 25.71 -23.34 -65.77
N PHE A 528 26.25 -22.39 -65.03
CA PHE A 528 27.65 -22.27 -64.67
C PHE A 528 27.73 -21.98 -63.17
N GLU A 529 28.40 -22.86 -62.45
CA GLU A 529 28.48 -22.84 -60.99
C GLU A 529 29.92 -23.00 -60.55
N VAL A 530 30.34 -22.25 -59.53
CA VAL A 530 31.66 -22.41 -58.93
C VAL A 530 31.54 -22.56 -57.43
N PHE A 531 32.03 -23.68 -56.94
CA PHE A 531 31.97 -24.05 -55.53
C PHE A 531 33.36 -24.00 -54.94
N ASP A 532 33.52 -23.33 -53.81
CA ASP A 532 34.70 -23.52 -53.00
C ASP A 532 34.63 -24.93 -52.36
N ILE A 533 35.67 -25.74 -52.58
CA ILE A 533 35.72 -27.13 -52.11
C ILE A 533 36.85 -27.35 -51.09
N GLY A 534 37.45 -26.28 -50.58
CA GLY A 534 38.44 -26.32 -49.51
C GLY A 534 39.86 -25.92 -49.93
N PRO A 535 40.88 -26.32 -49.15
CA PRO A 535 42.29 -25.97 -49.40
C PRO A 535 42.82 -26.54 -50.73
N SER A 536 43.66 -25.78 -51.44
CA SER A 536 44.31 -26.24 -52.69
C SER A 536 45.20 -27.47 -52.47
N THR A 537 45.79 -27.60 -51.29
CA THR A 537 46.66 -28.72 -50.90
C THR A 537 45.98 -30.09 -50.98
N ASN A 538 44.64 -30.13 -50.93
CA ASN A 538 43.88 -31.38 -51.07
C ASN A 538 43.73 -31.83 -52.53
N PHE A 539 44.09 -30.99 -53.50
CA PHE A 539 43.92 -31.24 -54.94
C PHE A 539 45.23 -30.96 -55.72
N PRO A 540 46.33 -31.66 -55.42
CA PRO A 540 47.67 -31.36 -55.96
C PRO A 540 47.83 -31.55 -57.47
N THR A 541 46.88 -32.24 -58.12
CA THR A 541 46.86 -32.47 -59.58
C THR A 541 45.90 -31.55 -60.32
N ALA A 542 45.16 -30.70 -59.60
CA ALA A 542 44.22 -29.76 -60.21
C ALA A 542 44.97 -28.66 -60.97
N GLN A 543 44.34 -28.14 -62.01
CA GLN A 543 44.92 -27.08 -62.81
C GLN A 543 45.05 -25.80 -61.96
N SER A 544 46.27 -25.31 -61.82
CA SER A 544 46.51 -24.01 -61.22
C SER A 544 46.07 -22.91 -62.17
N VAL A 545 45.22 -22.03 -61.67
CA VAL A 545 44.74 -20.89 -62.40
C VAL A 545 45.57 -19.67 -62.04
N THR A 546 46.08 -19.00 -63.07
CA THR A 546 46.61 -17.64 -63.00
C THR A 546 45.57 -16.65 -63.44
#